data_AF-A0A284QU69-F1
#
_entry.id   AF-A0A284QU69-F1
#
_cell.length_a   1.000
_cell.length_b   1.000
_cell.length_c   1.000
_cell.angle_alpha   90.00
_cell.angle_beta   90.00
_cell.angle_gamma   90.00
#
_symmetry.space_group_name_H-M   'P 1'
#
loop_
_entity.id
_entity.type
_entity.pdbx_description
1 polymer ?
#
loop_
_entity_poly.entity_id
_entity_poly.type
_entity_poly.pdbx_seq_one_letter_code
_entity_poly.pdbx_strand_id
1 'polypeptide(L)'
;MSDPQLDMLFQPLQLGSTITLENRVQRATGGVGLIISEGILISQQGTEWQNAPGIWSKEQTMGRKKVADPGPVYVEGSIIYAQLWHLGRVSHPDAPEQIASGLGADRVGIKLNPTGGYNDIRMPFEETLQFNYFISEVDKLRIAYVTLVRYAEFLDPIIDGSHLAIQQDVISAYVSLLKNTLVFENAAFTGEEAAWYVSEGKLAGVFFGVPWIAHLYFAKWLQYGKPLGET
;
A
#
# COMPACT_ATOMS: atom_id res chain seq x y z
N MET A 1 -3.51 -22.58 29.57
CA MET A 1 -2.05 -22.45 29.35
C MET A 1 -1.86 -22.49 27.85
N SER A 2 -1.26 -21.46 27.26
CA SER A 2 -0.98 -21.43 25.81
C SER A 2 0.07 -22.48 25.46
N ASP A 3 -0.04 -23.05 24.26
CA ASP A 3 0.90 -24.02 23.72
C ASP A 3 2.24 -23.32 23.39
N PRO A 4 3.37 -23.73 23.99
CA PRO A 4 4.68 -23.13 23.76
C PRO A 4 5.14 -23.17 22.28
N GLN A 5 4.62 -24.10 21.46
CA GLN A 5 4.94 -24.15 20.03
C GLN A 5 4.22 -23.04 19.24
N LEU A 6 3.03 -22.62 19.69
CA LEU A 6 2.27 -21.52 19.09
C LEU A 6 2.91 -20.16 19.40
N ASP A 7 3.45 -19.98 20.61
CA ASP A 7 4.14 -18.74 21.00
C ASP A 7 5.47 -18.54 20.23
N MET A 8 6.10 -19.62 19.74
CA MET A 8 7.29 -19.57 18.89
C MET A 8 7.01 -19.13 17.44
N LEU A 9 5.77 -19.20 16.97
CA LEU A 9 5.39 -18.83 15.60
C LEU A 9 5.18 -17.31 15.43
N PHE A 10 5.00 -16.57 16.52
CA PHE A 10 4.78 -15.12 16.49
C PHE A 10 6.09 -14.35 16.69
N GLN A 11 6.81 -14.10 15.59
CA GLN A 11 8.05 -13.30 15.64
C GLN A 11 7.81 -11.84 16.06
N PRO A 12 8.79 -11.15 16.69
CA PRO A 12 8.65 -9.77 17.18
C PRO A 12 8.19 -8.74 16.13
N LEU A 13 8.50 -8.97 14.84
CA LEU A 13 8.05 -8.13 13.73
C LEU A 13 6.53 -8.20 13.50
N GLN A 14 5.91 -9.36 13.75
CA GLN A 14 4.46 -9.52 13.62
C GLN A 14 3.70 -8.72 14.68
N LEU A 15 4.30 -8.56 15.86
CA LEU A 15 3.75 -7.84 17.01
C LEU A 15 4.09 -6.33 17.04
N GLY A 16 4.71 -5.79 15.98
CA GLY A 16 5.08 -4.37 15.92
C GLY A 16 6.32 -4.06 16.77
N SER A 17 7.49 -4.37 16.22
CA SER A 17 8.77 -4.21 16.92
C SER A 17 9.17 -2.73 17.12
N THR A 18 10.09 -2.48 18.05
CA THR A 18 10.69 -1.15 18.26
C THR A 18 11.40 -0.62 17.01
N ILE A 19 12.00 -1.50 16.21
CA ILE A 19 12.64 -1.16 14.93
C ILE A 19 11.58 -0.66 13.92
N THR A 20 10.41 -1.30 13.89
CA THR A 20 9.29 -0.84 13.05
C THR A 20 8.85 0.56 13.45
N LEU A 21 8.74 0.86 14.75
CA LEU A 21 8.40 2.20 15.22
C LEU A 21 9.49 3.23 14.84
N GLU A 22 10.76 2.93 15.11
CA GLU A 22 11.88 3.81 14.79
C GLU A 22 11.95 4.16 13.30
N ASN A 23 11.76 3.16 12.44
CA ASN A 23 11.70 3.31 10.99
C ASN A 23 10.58 4.27 10.53
N ARG A 24 9.43 4.30 11.22
CA ARG A 24 8.29 5.19 10.92
C ARG A 24 8.57 6.62 11.39
N VAL A 25 9.12 6.77 12.59
CA VAL A 25 9.55 8.06 13.15
C VAL A 25 10.58 8.72 12.24
N GLN A 26 11.58 7.96 11.77
CA GLN A 26 12.61 8.49 10.87
C GLN A 26 12.00 9.08 9.58
N ARG A 27 10.97 8.44 9.01
CA ARG A 27 10.27 8.95 7.80
C ARG A 27 9.41 10.18 8.11
N ALA A 28 8.73 10.21 9.24
CA ALA A 28 8.00 11.39 9.72
C ALA A 28 8.93 12.60 9.87
N THR A 29 10.07 12.42 10.55
CA THR A 29 11.14 13.44 10.66
C THR A 29 11.73 13.83 9.29
N GLY A 30 11.67 12.91 8.33
CA GLY A 30 12.01 13.11 6.93
C GLY A 30 11.09 14.05 6.17
N GLY A 31 9.90 14.37 6.70
CA GLY A 31 8.91 15.28 6.11
C GLY A 31 7.83 14.59 5.29
N VAL A 32 7.56 13.29 5.50
CA VAL A 32 6.45 12.60 4.82
C VAL A 32 5.09 13.09 5.33
N GLY A 33 4.14 13.39 4.43
CA GLY A 33 2.79 13.80 4.85
C GLY A 33 1.90 12.63 5.27
N LEU A 34 1.89 11.55 4.49
CA LEU A 34 1.08 10.35 4.73
C LEU A 34 1.92 9.09 4.57
N ILE A 35 1.93 8.26 5.60
CA ILE A 35 2.59 6.97 5.64
C ILE A 35 1.54 5.88 5.46
N ILE A 36 1.74 5.02 4.46
CA ILE A 36 1.05 3.74 4.37
C ILE A 36 1.96 2.67 4.97
N SER A 37 1.44 1.85 5.89
CA SER A 37 2.22 0.77 6.49
C SER A 37 2.67 -0.25 5.42
N GLU A 38 3.57 -1.15 5.81
CA GLU A 38 3.70 -2.41 5.05
C GLU A 38 2.34 -3.15 5.03
N GLY A 39 2.17 -4.12 4.13
CA GLY A 39 0.96 -4.93 4.09
C GLY A 39 0.75 -5.71 5.40
N ILE A 40 -0.32 -5.38 6.11
CA ILE A 40 -0.73 -6.00 7.38
C ILE A 40 -1.84 -6.99 7.07
N LEU A 41 -1.57 -8.26 7.33
CA LEU A 41 -2.49 -9.37 7.12
C LEU A 41 -3.70 -9.27 8.06
N ILE A 42 -4.90 -9.28 7.48
CA ILE A 42 -6.18 -9.16 8.22
C ILE A 42 -6.65 -10.47 8.85
N SER A 43 -6.10 -11.57 8.38
CA SER A 43 -6.37 -12.92 8.87
C SER A 43 -5.06 -13.70 8.92
N GLN A 44 -5.06 -14.78 9.70
CA GLN A 44 -4.02 -15.80 9.55
C GLN A 44 -4.18 -16.38 8.15
N GLN A 45 -3.13 -16.28 7.34
CA GLN A 45 -3.08 -16.81 5.99
C GLN A 45 -1.85 -17.68 5.90
N GLY A 46 -1.91 -18.78 5.13
CA GLY A 46 -0.72 -19.51 4.74
C GLY A 46 0.09 -18.66 3.77
N THR A 47 0.95 -17.80 4.30
CA THR A 47 1.87 -16.94 3.52
C THR A 47 3.30 -17.48 3.63
N GLU A 48 4.03 -17.42 2.53
CA GLU A 48 5.47 -17.62 2.48
C GLU A 48 6.25 -16.50 3.20
N TRP A 49 5.60 -15.39 3.54
CA TRP A 49 6.21 -14.26 4.25
C TRP A 49 6.09 -14.41 5.76
N GLN A 50 6.96 -15.25 6.33
CA GLN A 50 7.01 -15.60 7.76
C GLN A 50 7.07 -14.38 8.71
N ASN A 51 7.59 -13.24 8.24
CA ASN A 51 7.77 -12.02 9.04
C ASN A 51 6.77 -10.91 8.71
N ALA A 52 5.79 -11.18 7.83
CA ALA A 52 4.75 -10.21 7.50
C ALA A 52 3.87 -9.92 8.72
N PRO A 53 3.50 -8.66 8.95
CA PRO A 53 2.72 -8.29 10.11
C PRO A 53 1.25 -8.70 10.01
N GLY A 54 0.63 -9.00 11.15
CA GLY A 54 -0.80 -9.31 11.28
C GLY A 54 -1.57 -8.33 12.17
N ILE A 55 -2.91 -8.38 12.12
CA ILE A 55 -3.81 -7.62 13.00
C ILE A 55 -5.07 -8.39 13.47
N TRP A 56 -5.07 -9.72 13.35
CA TRP A 56 -6.22 -10.55 13.76
C TRP A 56 -6.26 -10.84 15.26
N SER A 57 -5.11 -10.75 15.96
CA SER A 57 -5.01 -11.01 17.40
C SER A 57 -5.02 -9.72 18.22
N LYS A 58 -5.36 -9.83 19.52
CA LYS A 58 -5.33 -8.69 20.45
C LYS A 58 -3.90 -8.17 20.64
N GLU A 59 -2.94 -9.07 20.74
CA GLU A 59 -1.53 -8.80 20.93
C GLU A 59 -0.97 -8.03 19.73
N GLN A 60 -1.30 -8.47 18.53
CA GLN A 60 -0.97 -7.77 17.29
C GLN A 60 -1.61 -6.39 17.24
N THR A 61 -2.89 -6.27 17.56
CA THR A 61 -3.60 -4.98 17.60
C THR A 61 -2.95 -4.02 18.58
N MET A 62 -2.57 -4.48 19.78
CA MET A 62 -1.87 -3.65 20.77
C MET A 62 -0.48 -3.23 20.29
N GLY A 63 0.24 -4.13 19.63
CA GLY A 63 1.51 -3.84 18.98
C GLY A 63 1.40 -2.75 17.91
N ARG A 64 0.41 -2.88 17.02
CA ARG A 64 0.14 -1.90 15.96
C ARG A 64 -0.31 -0.56 16.52
N LYS A 65 -1.08 -0.56 17.61
CA LYS A 65 -1.46 0.68 18.30
C LYS A 65 -0.24 1.47 18.77
N LYS A 66 0.85 0.81 19.20
CA LYS A 66 2.11 1.48 19.57
C LYS A 66 2.82 2.09 18.37
N VAL A 67 2.83 1.39 17.23
CA VAL A 67 3.43 1.87 15.98
C VAL A 67 2.65 3.04 15.38
N ALA A 68 1.32 3.00 15.50
CA ALA A 68 0.41 4.05 15.06
C ALA A 68 0.12 5.09 16.17
N ASP A 69 0.78 4.99 17.32
CA ASP A 69 0.55 5.92 18.43
C ASP A 69 0.89 7.33 17.96
N PRO A 70 -0.01 8.30 18.18
CA PRO A 70 0.20 9.63 17.70
C PRO A 70 1.44 10.33 18.29
N GLY A 71 1.85 9.97 19.50
CA GLY A 71 3.00 10.58 20.17
C GLY A 71 4.28 10.62 19.33
N PRO A 72 4.78 9.49 18.79
CA PRO A 72 6.01 9.45 18.00
C PRO A 72 5.89 9.87 16.52
N VAL A 73 4.74 9.69 15.86
CA VAL A 73 4.61 9.88 14.40
C VAL A 73 3.95 11.22 14.01
N TYR A 74 3.15 11.83 14.91
CA TYR A 74 2.48 13.11 14.64
C TYR A 74 3.32 14.33 15.02
N VAL A 75 4.55 14.13 15.53
CA VAL A 75 5.49 15.20 15.94
C VAL A 75 5.76 16.21 14.81
N GLU A 76 5.56 15.82 13.55
CA GLU A 76 5.74 16.67 12.36
C GLU A 76 4.48 16.76 11.48
N GLY A 77 3.29 16.44 12.03
CA GLY A 77 2.03 16.49 11.27
C GLY A 77 1.81 15.34 10.28
N SER A 78 2.69 14.33 10.26
CA SER A 78 2.51 13.11 9.47
C SER A 78 1.37 12.24 10.00
N ILE A 79 0.61 11.60 9.09
CA ILE A 79 -0.45 10.65 9.42
C ILE A 79 -0.03 9.24 8.95
N ILE A 80 -0.48 8.20 9.65
CA ILE A 80 -0.23 6.79 9.27
C ILE A 80 -1.54 6.00 9.09
N TYR A 81 -1.61 5.24 8.00
CA TYR A 81 -2.69 4.27 7.71
C TYR A 81 -2.13 2.85 7.64
N ALA A 82 -2.86 1.90 8.21
CA ALA A 82 -2.58 0.48 8.09
C ALA A 82 -3.04 -0.03 6.71
N GLN A 83 -2.11 -0.55 5.90
CA GLN A 83 -2.46 -1.24 4.66
C GLN A 83 -2.95 -2.64 4.99
N LEU A 84 -4.27 -2.79 5.12
CA LEU A 84 -4.88 -4.10 5.33
C LEU A 84 -4.75 -4.96 4.08
N TRP A 85 -4.25 -6.18 4.24
CA TRP A 85 -3.90 -7.05 3.13
C TRP A 85 -4.53 -8.43 3.28
N HIS A 86 -5.02 -8.94 2.16
CA HIS A 86 -5.41 -10.33 1.98
C HIS A 86 -4.74 -10.84 0.69
N LEU A 87 -3.98 -11.93 0.79
CA LEU A 87 -3.11 -12.42 -0.30
C LEU A 87 -3.86 -13.23 -1.37
N GLY A 88 -5.08 -13.70 -1.06
CA GLY A 88 -5.94 -14.36 -2.03
C GLY A 88 -5.29 -15.65 -2.55
N ARG A 89 -5.20 -15.83 -3.87
CA ARG A 89 -4.64 -17.06 -4.48
C ARG A 89 -3.16 -17.34 -4.18
N VAL A 90 -2.44 -16.35 -3.65
CA VAL A 90 -1.05 -16.52 -3.18
C VAL A 90 -1.02 -17.19 -1.80
N SER A 91 -2.17 -17.30 -1.12
CA SER A 91 -2.28 -18.03 0.14
C SER A 91 -2.44 -19.54 -0.05
N HIS A 92 -1.89 -20.33 0.87
CA HIS A 92 -2.00 -21.79 0.86
C HIS A 92 -3.44 -22.25 1.20
N PRO A 93 -4.07 -23.14 0.40
CA PRO A 93 -5.51 -23.42 0.46
C PRO A 93 -6.01 -24.23 1.67
N ASP A 94 -5.13 -24.90 2.42
CA ASP A 94 -5.53 -25.75 3.56
C ASP A 94 -5.57 -25.02 4.93
N ALA A 95 -5.49 -23.69 4.94
CA ALA A 95 -5.39 -22.91 6.18
C ALA A 95 -6.78 -22.68 6.85
N PRO A 96 -7.02 -23.19 8.08
CA PRO A 96 -8.31 -23.12 8.79
C PRO A 96 -8.89 -21.72 9.03
N GLU A 97 -8.08 -20.68 8.94
CA GLU A 97 -8.39 -19.35 9.46
C GLU A 97 -9.00 -18.39 8.43
N GLN A 98 -9.09 -18.82 7.16
CA GLN A 98 -9.76 -18.10 6.06
C GLN A 98 -11.28 -17.90 6.29
N ILE A 99 -11.88 -18.58 7.26
CA ILE A 99 -13.34 -18.66 7.42
C ILE A 99 -13.98 -17.44 8.15
N ALA A 100 -13.21 -16.51 8.75
CA ALA A 100 -13.73 -15.72 9.89
C ALA A 100 -13.67 -14.16 9.90
N SER A 101 -13.38 -13.39 8.82
CA SER A 101 -13.04 -11.95 8.97
C SER A 101 -14.04 -10.91 8.39
N GLY A 102 -14.39 -9.84 9.13
CA GLY A 102 -15.07 -8.64 8.58
C GLY A 102 -15.02 -7.38 9.50
N LEU A 103 -14.89 -6.15 8.91
CA LEU A 103 -14.96 -4.80 9.55
C LEU A 103 -15.29 -3.66 8.52
N GLY A 104 -15.66 -2.44 8.99
CA GLY A 104 -16.35 -1.34 8.25
C GLY A 104 -15.51 -0.18 7.62
N ALA A 105 -16.20 0.82 7.01
CA ALA A 105 -15.77 1.55 5.79
C ALA A 105 -15.24 3.01 5.88
N ASP A 106 -15.40 3.74 6.98
CA ASP A 106 -15.14 5.21 7.06
C ASP A 106 -13.65 5.57 7.31
N ARG A 107 -12.79 4.58 7.49
CA ARG A 107 -11.32 4.72 7.61
C ARG A 107 -10.59 3.88 6.57
N VAL A 108 -11.27 3.60 5.47
CA VAL A 108 -10.79 2.67 4.45
C VAL A 108 -10.21 3.45 3.28
N GLY A 109 -9.02 3.04 2.87
CA GLY A 109 -8.48 3.35 1.55
C GLY A 109 -8.37 2.06 0.75
N ILE A 110 -8.55 2.14 -0.57
CA ILE A 110 -8.39 0.99 -1.47
C ILE A 110 -7.21 1.24 -2.39
N LYS A 111 -6.33 0.25 -2.58
CA LYS A 111 -5.25 0.29 -3.57
C LYS A 111 -5.54 -0.70 -4.69
N LEU A 112 -5.59 -0.21 -5.93
CA LEU A 112 -5.89 -0.99 -7.13
C LEU A 112 -4.72 -0.91 -8.11
N ASN A 113 -4.50 -1.99 -8.84
CA ASN A 113 -3.58 -2.03 -9.97
C ASN A 113 -4.35 -2.60 -11.18
N PRO A 114 -5.08 -1.74 -11.93
CA PRO A 114 -5.97 -2.20 -12.99
C PRO A 114 -5.28 -2.85 -14.19
N THR A 115 -3.98 -2.63 -14.32
CA THR A 115 -3.23 -2.93 -15.54
C THR A 115 -2.01 -3.82 -15.35
N GLY A 116 -1.62 -4.19 -14.12
CA GLY A 116 -0.33 -4.86 -13.92
C GLY A 116 -0.34 -6.37 -14.09
N GLY A 117 0.86 -6.90 -14.35
CA GLY A 117 1.17 -8.31 -14.61
C GLY A 117 1.75 -9.08 -13.41
N TYR A 118 1.95 -8.40 -12.28
CA TYR A 118 2.67 -8.96 -11.13
C TYR A 118 1.96 -10.21 -10.57
N ASN A 119 2.74 -11.22 -10.16
CA ASN A 119 2.24 -12.51 -9.69
C ASN A 119 1.32 -13.24 -10.70
N ASP A 120 1.58 -13.14 -12.01
CA ASP A 120 0.80 -13.75 -13.09
C ASP A 120 -0.68 -13.32 -13.10
N ILE A 121 -0.98 -12.13 -12.57
CA ILE A 121 -2.31 -11.53 -12.72
C ILE A 121 -2.37 -10.98 -14.12
N ARG A 122 -3.35 -11.44 -14.91
CA ARG A 122 -3.55 -11.00 -16.29
C ARG A 122 -5.03 -10.89 -16.58
N MET A 123 -5.36 -9.98 -17.48
CA MET A 123 -6.71 -9.84 -18.02
C MET A 123 -6.64 -9.30 -19.45
N PRO A 124 -7.60 -9.63 -20.32
CA PRO A 124 -7.78 -8.96 -21.60
C PRO A 124 -8.07 -7.47 -21.42
N PHE A 125 -7.70 -6.67 -22.42
CA PHE A 125 -7.95 -5.22 -22.40
C PHE A 125 -9.43 -4.90 -22.24
N GLU A 126 -10.31 -5.66 -22.89
CA GLU A 126 -11.76 -5.47 -22.84
C GLU A 126 -12.32 -5.66 -21.43
N GLU A 127 -11.70 -6.52 -20.63
CA GLU A 127 -12.13 -6.77 -19.25
C GLU A 127 -11.75 -5.62 -18.30
N THR A 128 -10.82 -4.74 -18.69
CA THR A 128 -10.46 -3.55 -17.87
C THR A 128 -11.65 -2.64 -17.61
N LEU A 129 -12.70 -2.72 -18.44
CA LEU A 129 -13.98 -2.05 -18.23
C LEU A 129 -14.62 -2.39 -16.88
N GLN A 130 -14.31 -3.55 -16.29
CA GLN A 130 -14.78 -3.90 -14.95
C GLN A 130 -14.25 -2.93 -13.88
N PHE A 131 -13.05 -2.38 -14.06
CA PHE A 131 -12.51 -1.36 -13.17
C PHE A 131 -13.27 -0.05 -13.30
N ASN A 132 -13.82 0.30 -14.47
CA ASN A 132 -14.68 1.48 -14.59
C ASN A 132 -15.90 1.35 -13.68
N TYR A 133 -16.56 0.18 -13.71
CA TYR A 133 -17.69 -0.10 -12.83
C TYR A 133 -17.27 -0.09 -11.37
N PHE A 134 -16.25 -0.88 -11.00
CA PHE A 134 -15.79 -0.99 -9.61
C PHE A 134 -15.40 0.37 -9.01
N ILE A 135 -14.58 1.15 -9.72
CA ILE A 135 -14.12 2.46 -9.26
C ILE A 135 -15.30 3.43 -9.14
N SER A 136 -16.25 3.40 -10.07
CA SER A 136 -17.46 4.23 -10.00
C SER A 136 -18.34 3.87 -8.80
N GLU A 137 -18.47 2.58 -8.45
CA GLU A 137 -19.19 2.17 -7.24
C GLU A 137 -18.43 2.53 -5.96
N VAL A 138 -17.11 2.38 -5.94
CA VAL A 138 -16.26 2.79 -4.81
C VAL A 138 -16.40 4.30 -4.55
N ASP A 139 -16.46 5.13 -5.60
CA ASP A 139 -16.62 6.58 -5.41
C ASP A 139 -17.92 6.94 -4.66
N LYS A 140 -19.00 6.19 -4.88
CA LYS A 140 -20.28 6.39 -4.18
C LYS A 140 -20.19 6.11 -2.68
N LEU A 141 -19.24 5.26 -2.27
CA LEU A 141 -19.01 4.93 -0.86
C LEU A 141 -18.32 6.08 -0.11
N ARG A 142 -17.74 7.05 -0.81
CA ARG A 142 -17.02 8.20 -0.23
C ARG A 142 -15.96 7.78 0.77
N ILE A 143 -15.20 6.74 0.42
CA ILE A 143 -14.08 6.26 1.25
C ILE A 143 -12.99 7.33 1.34
N ALA A 144 -12.02 7.17 2.25
CA ALA A 144 -11.03 8.21 2.49
C ALA A 144 -10.16 8.51 1.26
N TYR A 145 -9.73 7.47 0.55
CA TYR A 145 -8.99 7.60 -0.69
C TYR A 145 -8.97 6.31 -1.53
N VAL A 146 -8.69 6.46 -2.82
CA VAL A 146 -8.27 5.37 -3.71
C VAL A 146 -6.83 5.64 -4.15
N THR A 147 -6.00 4.60 -4.09
CA THR A 147 -4.69 4.59 -4.73
C THR A 147 -4.77 3.76 -6.00
N LEU A 148 -4.44 4.37 -7.14
CA LEU A 148 -4.22 3.65 -8.38
C LEU A 148 -2.72 3.40 -8.54
N VAL A 149 -2.36 2.24 -9.06
CA VAL A 149 -0.98 1.87 -9.38
C VAL A 149 -0.88 1.81 -10.89
N ARG A 150 -0.12 2.74 -11.48
CA ARG A 150 0.13 2.77 -12.92
C ARG A 150 1.05 1.64 -13.37
N TYR A 151 1.09 1.43 -14.68
CA TYR A 151 2.07 0.53 -15.28
C TYR A 151 3.50 0.98 -14.94
N ALA A 152 4.32 0.02 -14.53
CA ALA A 152 5.76 0.18 -14.40
C ALA A 152 6.43 -1.12 -14.84
N GLU A 153 7.36 -1.02 -15.78
CA GLU A 153 8.03 -2.16 -16.41
C GLU A 153 8.67 -3.11 -15.39
N PHE A 154 9.29 -2.57 -14.33
CA PHE A 154 9.94 -3.39 -13.29
C PHE A 154 8.95 -4.23 -12.44
N LEU A 155 7.64 -3.95 -12.50
CA LEU A 155 6.60 -4.73 -11.83
C LEU A 155 5.94 -5.76 -12.76
N ASP A 156 6.33 -5.79 -14.03
CA ASP A 156 5.69 -6.60 -15.06
C ASP A 156 6.63 -7.71 -15.54
N PRO A 157 6.47 -8.94 -15.03
CA PRO A 157 7.34 -10.05 -15.39
C PRO A 157 7.17 -10.41 -16.87
N ILE A 158 8.27 -10.83 -17.50
CA ILE A 158 8.25 -11.42 -18.84
C ILE A 158 8.02 -12.93 -18.69
N ILE A 159 6.89 -13.41 -19.20
CA ILE A 159 6.56 -14.84 -19.27
C ILE A 159 6.36 -15.19 -20.75
N ASP A 160 6.97 -16.29 -21.19
CA ASP A 160 6.94 -16.75 -22.59
C ASP A 160 7.34 -15.65 -23.60
N GLY A 161 8.29 -14.81 -23.21
CA GLY A 161 8.84 -13.74 -24.04
C GLY A 161 7.96 -12.49 -24.17
N SER A 162 6.87 -12.40 -23.41
CA SER A 162 5.96 -11.24 -23.44
C SER A 162 5.69 -10.70 -22.04
N HIS A 163 5.53 -9.37 -21.97
CA HIS A 163 4.97 -8.67 -20.83
C HIS A 163 3.51 -9.10 -20.60
N LEU A 164 3.10 -9.19 -19.33
CA LEU A 164 1.74 -9.61 -18.97
C LEU A 164 0.80 -8.43 -18.75
N ALA A 165 1.35 -7.28 -18.36
CA ALA A 165 0.57 -6.08 -18.07
C ALA A 165 -0.03 -5.46 -19.33
N ILE A 166 -1.12 -4.74 -19.11
CA ILE A 166 -1.72 -3.86 -20.12
C ILE A 166 -1.02 -2.49 -20.05
N GLN A 167 -0.40 -2.07 -21.15
CA GLN A 167 0.22 -0.74 -21.22
C GLN A 167 -0.83 0.35 -21.50
N GLN A 168 -1.68 0.63 -20.52
CA GLN A 168 -2.67 1.70 -20.55
C GLN A 168 -2.29 2.82 -19.57
N ASP A 169 -2.57 4.07 -19.95
CA ASP A 169 -2.53 5.20 -19.03
C ASP A 169 -3.69 5.12 -18.02
N VAL A 170 -3.36 4.70 -16.80
CA VAL A 170 -4.29 4.52 -15.68
C VAL A 170 -4.90 5.86 -15.24
N ILE A 171 -4.15 6.95 -15.30
CA ILE A 171 -4.64 8.26 -14.86
C ILE A 171 -5.74 8.72 -15.80
N SER A 172 -5.44 8.74 -17.10
CA SER A 172 -6.41 9.16 -18.11
C SER A 172 -7.63 8.25 -18.17
N ALA A 173 -7.48 6.96 -17.86
CA ALA A 173 -8.57 5.99 -17.91
C ALA A 173 -9.53 6.11 -16.71
N TYR A 174 -9.02 6.29 -15.48
CA TYR A 174 -9.82 6.04 -14.28
C TYR A 174 -9.99 7.23 -13.34
N VAL A 175 -9.10 8.22 -13.36
CA VAL A 175 -9.14 9.32 -12.37
C VAL A 175 -10.45 10.11 -12.46
N SER A 176 -10.98 10.35 -13.66
CA SER A 176 -12.25 11.08 -13.84
C SER A 176 -13.48 10.39 -13.25
N LEU A 177 -13.37 9.11 -12.89
CA LEU A 177 -14.45 8.34 -12.26
C LEU A 177 -14.56 8.64 -10.75
N LEU A 178 -13.49 9.14 -10.12
CA LEU A 178 -13.43 9.44 -8.69
C LEU A 178 -13.73 10.92 -8.45
N LYS A 179 -14.99 11.25 -8.16
CA LYS A 179 -15.46 12.63 -7.99
C LYS A 179 -15.62 13.04 -6.52
N ASN A 180 -15.86 12.06 -5.65
CA ASN A 180 -16.16 12.26 -4.23
C ASN A 180 -15.06 11.72 -3.32
N THR A 181 -14.07 11.03 -3.88
CA THR A 181 -13.00 10.34 -3.16
C THR A 181 -11.65 10.90 -3.59
N LEU A 182 -10.74 11.12 -2.64
CA LEU A 182 -9.37 11.55 -2.97
C LEU A 182 -8.65 10.45 -3.76
N VAL A 183 -7.94 10.83 -4.81
CA VAL A 183 -7.17 9.89 -5.62
C VAL A 183 -5.67 10.14 -5.47
N PHE A 184 -4.94 9.05 -5.22
CA PHE A 184 -3.49 9.01 -5.20
C PHE A 184 -2.99 8.07 -6.28
N GLU A 185 -1.81 8.33 -6.81
CA GLU A 185 -1.11 7.44 -7.74
C GLU A 185 0.15 6.83 -7.13
N ASN A 186 0.61 5.74 -7.73
CA ASN A 186 1.80 5.02 -7.29
C ASN A 186 2.50 4.31 -8.46
N ALA A 187 3.80 4.05 -8.28
CA ALA A 187 4.75 3.41 -9.19
C ALA A 187 5.47 4.36 -10.16
N ALA A 188 6.80 4.29 -10.18
CA ALA A 188 7.70 4.93 -11.14
C ALA A 188 7.59 6.47 -11.31
N PHE A 189 7.03 7.21 -10.36
CA PHE A 189 6.98 8.68 -10.44
C PHE A 189 8.33 9.33 -10.16
N THR A 190 8.64 10.40 -10.90
CA THR A 190 9.62 11.40 -10.47
C THR A 190 8.96 12.43 -9.56
N GLY A 191 9.77 13.19 -8.82
CA GLY A 191 9.26 14.30 -8.00
C GLY A 191 8.59 15.40 -8.83
N GLU A 192 9.18 15.75 -9.97
CA GLU A 192 8.69 16.79 -10.88
C GLU A 192 7.35 16.38 -11.50
N GLU A 193 7.24 15.14 -11.97
CA GLU A 193 5.99 14.60 -12.51
C GLU A 193 4.88 14.59 -11.45
N ALA A 194 5.19 14.11 -10.25
CA ALA A 194 4.24 14.10 -9.14
C ALA A 194 3.77 15.52 -8.79
N ALA A 195 4.69 16.48 -8.72
CA ALA A 195 4.36 17.88 -8.44
C ALA A 195 3.43 18.47 -9.52
N TRP A 196 3.68 18.15 -10.79
CA TRP A 196 2.83 18.60 -11.89
C TRP A 196 1.39 18.10 -11.75
N TYR A 197 1.18 16.78 -11.58
CA TYR A 197 -0.17 16.22 -11.44
C TYR A 197 -0.93 16.77 -10.23
N VAL A 198 -0.25 17.02 -9.12
CA VAL A 198 -0.85 17.63 -7.94
C VAL A 198 -1.19 19.10 -8.20
N SER A 199 -0.30 19.86 -8.85
CA SER A 199 -0.54 21.27 -9.18
C SER A 199 -1.71 21.48 -10.13
N GLU A 200 -1.94 20.52 -11.03
CA GLU A 200 -3.07 20.50 -11.96
C GLU A 200 -4.38 20.03 -11.30
N GLY A 201 -4.36 19.71 -10.00
CA GLY A 201 -5.51 19.20 -9.26
C GLY A 201 -5.99 17.82 -9.71
N LYS A 202 -5.18 17.10 -10.49
CA LYS A 202 -5.53 15.77 -11.02
C LYS A 202 -5.40 14.68 -9.94
N LEU A 203 -4.44 14.86 -9.03
CA LEU A 203 -4.17 13.93 -7.93
C LEU A 203 -4.12 14.68 -6.60
N ALA A 204 -4.60 14.04 -5.54
CA ALA A 204 -4.41 14.54 -4.18
C ALA A 204 -2.97 14.36 -3.68
N GLY A 205 -2.23 13.42 -4.29
CA GLY A 205 -0.82 13.15 -4.01
C GLY A 205 -0.31 11.92 -4.75
N VAL A 206 0.97 11.61 -4.53
CA VAL A 206 1.64 10.43 -5.10
C VAL A 206 2.37 9.68 -4.00
N PHE A 207 2.24 8.36 -3.98
CA PHE A 207 2.98 7.49 -3.08
C PHE A 207 4.29 7.01 -3.71
N PHE A 208 5.38 7.12 -2.95
CA PHE A 208 6.70 6.62 -3.33
C PHE A 208 7.08 5.42 -2.46
N GLY A 209 7.68 4.39 -3.07
CA GLY A 209 8.15 3.19 -2.38
C GLY A 209 9.67 3.18 -2.23
N VAL A 210 10.36 2.70 -3.27
CA VAL A 210 11.83 2.56 -3.33
C VAL A 210 12.59 3.84 -2.88
N PRO A 211 12.21 5.07 -3.28
CA PRO A 211 12.91 6.27 -2.82
C PRO A 211 12.92 6.45 -1.29
N TRP A 212 11.84 6.05 -0.60
CA TRP A 212 11.78 6.08 0.87
C TRP A 212 12.51 4.92 1.55
N ILE A 213 12.90 3.89 0.81
CA ILE A 213 13.79 2.83 1.29
C ILE A 213 15.23 3.34 1.23
N ALA A 214 15.61 3.96 0.11
CA ALA A 214 16.97 4.46 -0.11
C ALA A 214 17.27 5.74 0.68
N HIS A 215 16.28 6.62 0.90
CA HIS A 215 16.52 7.97 1.41
C HIS A 215 15.49 8.41 2.47
N LEU A 216 15.94 8.51 3.73
CA LEU A 216 15.11 8.93 4.87
C LEU A 216 14.66 10.40 4.81
N TYR A 217 15.32 11.25 4.03
CA TYR A 217 14.99 12.67 3.84
C TYR A 217 14.43 12.97 2.44
N PHE A 218 13.90 11.96 1.76
CA PHE A 218 13.45 12.07 0.37
C PHE A 218 12.50 13.25 0.13
N ALA A 219 11.53 13.51 1.01
CA ALA A 219 10.63 14.65 0.87
C ALA A 219 11.37 16.01 0.86
N LYS A 220 12.37 16.19 1.72
CA LYS A 220 13.22 17.40 1.72
C LYS A 220 14.02 17.50 0.43
N TRP A 221 14.48 16.38 -0.11
CA TRP A 221 15.22 16.39 -1.38
C TRP A 221 14.36 16.84 -2.55
N LEU A 222 13.11 16.36 -2.61
CA LEU A 222 12.13 16.87 -3.57
C LEU A 222 11.91 18.38 -3.41
N GLN A 223 11.74 18.85 -2.18
CA GLN A 223 11.53 20.27 -1.89
C GLN A 223 12.71 21.15 -2.33
N TYR A 224 13.94 20.67 -2.19
CA TYR A 224 15.15 21.42 -2.51
C TYR A 224 15.76 21.09 -3.89
N GLY A 225 15.06 20.30 -4.72
CA GLY A 225 15.51 19.96 -6.08
C GLY A 225 16.84 19.20 -6.13
N LYS A 226 17.15 18.38 -5.11
CA LYS A 226 18.38 17.57 -5.14
C LYS A 226 18.20 16.35 -6.06
N PRO A 227 19.19 16.01 -6.92
CA PRO A 227 19.14 14.80 -7.72
C PRO A 227 19.00 13.57 -6.81
N LEU A 228 18.16 12.62 -7.21
CA LEU A 228 18.19 11.27 -6.67
C LEU A 228 19.55 10.68 -7.05
N GLY A 229 20.43 10.50 -6.07
CA GLY A 229 21.71 9.82 -6.29
C GLY A 229 21.44 8.43 -6.82
N GLU A 230 22.14 8.06 -7.90
CA GLU A 230 22.09 6.73 -8.50
C GLU A 230 22.30 5.65 -7.41
N THR A 231 21.45 4.64 -7.43
CA THR A 231 21.55 3.43 -6.61
C THR A 231 22.76 2.60 -7.01
#